data_AF-A0A497S0M4-F1
#
_entry.id   AF-A0A497S0M4-F1
#
_cell.length_a   1.000
_cell.length_b   1.000
_cell.length_c   1.000
_cell.angle_alpha   90.00
_cell.angle_beta   90.00
_cell.angle_gamma   90.00
#
_symmetry.space_group_name_H-M   'P 1'
#
loop_
_entity.id
_entity.type
_entity.pdbx_description
1 polymer ?
#
loop_
_entity_poly.entity_id
_entity_poly.type
_entity_poly.pdbx_seq_one_letter_code
_entity_poly.pdbx_strand_id
1 'polypeptide(L)'
;MDHVGKQFIMALGMGATGAVLFLFAFPGLAIPTLMHKILKLPGPGIGFGFILGPFIIACSLIAYGFTKKYGIAVITSAMFSITISILIFILKLETPGPGKFGSIEFITGLIILGLSLEACLYLFKGMSSFFPHMISAIISDIIFVSYSLFFIFSHTVPEKYAALTLNKILIIFTVSVIGAVLFCLLAVIVLIISKGR
;
A
#
# COMPACT_ATOMS: atom_id res chain seq x y z
N MET A 1 -23.45 6.01 19.59
CA MET A 1 -22.28 5.29 19.06
C MET A 1 -21.15 5.41 20.06
N ASP A 2 -20.75 4.27 20.60
CA ASP A 2 -19.60 4.10 21.47
C ASP A 2 -18.28 4.54 20.79
N HIS A 3 -17.25 4.80 21.60
CA HIS A 3 -15.94 5.24 21.10
C HIS A 3 -15.29 4.24 20.12
N VAL A 4 -15.62 2.95 20.25
CA VAL A 4 -15.13 1.87 19.39
C VAL A 4 -15.75 1.95 17.99
N GLY A 5 -17.08 2.13 17.90
CA GLY A 5 -17.77 2.25 16.61
C GLY A 5 -17.24 3.40 15.75
N LYS A 6 -16.90 4.55 16.35
CA LYS A 6 -16.33 5.70 15.61
C LYS A 6 -14.96 5.40 15.00
N GLN A 7 -14.11 4.67 15.71
CA GLN A 7 -12.76 4.31 15.23
C GLN A 7 -12.85 3.35 14.05
N PHE A 8 -13.76 2.38 14.13
CA PHE A 8 -13.99 1.42 13.05
C PHE A 8 -14.49 2.12 11.78
N ILE A 9 -15.48 3.02 11.89
CA ILE A 9 -15.98 3.79 10.76
C ILE A 9 -14.88 4.64 10.12
N MET A 10 -13.99 5.23 10.92
CA MET A 10 -12.88 6.02 10.39
C MET A 10 -11.90 5.17 9.57
N ALA A 11 -11.54 3.98 10.07
CA ALA A 11 -10.66 3.06 9.36
C ALA A 11 -11.29 2.59 8.03
N LEU A 12 -12.56 2.17 8.07
CA LEU A 12 -13.30 1.78 6.89
C LEU A 12 -13.40 2.93 5.88
N GLY A 13 -13.78 4.12 6.34
CA GLY A 13 -13.90 5.31 5.51
C GLY A 13 -12.58 5.70 4.86
N MET A 14 -11.46 5.63 5.59
CA MET A 14 -10.14 5.90 5.06
C MET A 14 -9.72 4.88 4.00
N GLY A 15 -9.97 3.59 4.25
CA GLY A 15 -9.67 2.52 3.28
C GLY A 15 -10.48 2.67 1.99
N ALA A 16 -11.79 2.91 2.12
CA ALA A 16 -12.68 3.11 0.97
C ALA A 16 -12.34 4.38 0.18
N THR A 17 -12.15 5.50 0.87
CA THR A 17 -11.77 6.78 0.23
C THR A 17 -10.40 6.66 -0.43
N GLY A 18 -9.44 6.02 0.23
CA GLY A 18 -8.13 5.73 -0.35
C GLY A 18 -8.23 4.92 -1.64
N ALA A 19 -9.04 3.86 -1.66
CA ALA A 19 -9.22 3.02 -2.85
C ALA A 19 -9.84 3.80 -4.02
N VAL A 20 -10.86 4.63 -3.74
CA VAL A 20 -11.47 5.51 -4.74
C VAL A 20 -10.41 6.48 -5.29
N LEU A 21 -9.72 7.22 -4.41
CA LEU A 21 -8.69 8.17 -4.81
C LEU A 21 -7.58 7.50 -5.63
N PHE A 22 -7.14 6.32 -5.22
CA PHE A 22 -6.11 5.57 -5.93
C PHE A 22 -6.54 5.22 -7.36
N LEU A 23 -7.76 4.69 -7.53
CA LEU A 23 -8.27 4.34 -8.86
C LEU A 23 -8.38 5.54 -9.80
N PHE A 24 -8.82 6.69 -9.29
CA PHE A 24 -8.95 7.91 -10.10
C PHE A 24 -7.60 8.60 -10.36
N ALA A 25 -6.66 8.54 -9.42
CA ALA A 25 -5.32 9.09 -9.59
C ALA A 25 -4.46 8.23 -10.54
N PHE A 26 -4.69 6.91 -10.58
CA PHE A 26 -3.92 5.96 -11.35
C PHE A 26 -4.79 5.04 -12.23
N PRO A 27 -5.50 5.60 -13.23
CA PRO A 27 -6.39 4.82 -14.07
C PRO A 27 -5.62 3.87 -15.00
N GLY A 28 -6.11 2.63 -15.12
CA GLY A 28 -5.65 1.64 -16.11
C GLY A 28 -4.12 1.42 -16.10
N LEU A 29 -3.46 1.73 -17.21
CA LEU A 29 -2.02 1.53 -17.42
C LEU A 29 -1.13 2.69 -16.92
N ALA A 30 -1.66 3.64 -16.14
CA ALA A 30 -0.91 4.79 -15.65
C ALA A 30 0.35 4.39 -14.86
N ILE A 31 0.23 3.46 -13.91
CA ILE A 31 1.36 2.98 -13.10
C ILE A 31 2.43 2.30 -13.98
N PRO A 32 2.09 1.28 -14.79
CA PRO A 32 3.07 0.69 -15.72
C PRO A 32 3.72 1.71 -16.66
N THR A 33 2.96 2.70 -17.14
CA THR A 33 3.47 3.75 -18.03
C THR A 33 4.47 4.64 -17.30
N LEU A 34 4.12 5.12 -16.11
CA LEU A 34 5.01 5.95 -15.30
C LEU A 34 6.29 5.19 -14.95
N MET A 35 6.18 3.95 -14.49
CA MET A 35 7.33 3.17 -14.05
C MET A 35 8.25 2.79 -15.21
N HIS A 36 7.71 2.23 -16.30
CA HIS A 36 8.53 1.61 -17.35
C HIS A 36 8.80 2.50 -18.55
N LYS A 37 7.86 3.39 -18.92
CA LYS A 37 8.05 4.28 -20.07
C LYS A 37 8.69 5.60 -19.68
N ILE A 38 8.26 6.18 -18.55
CA ILE A 38 8.76 7.50 -18.11
C ILE A 38 10.02 7.35 -17.27
N LEU A 39 9.95 6.62 -16.15
CA LEU A 39 11.07 6.47 -15.21
C LEU A 39 12.07 5.38 -15.63
N LYS A 40 11.76 4.58 -16.66
CA LYS A 40 12.61 3.50 -17.19
C LYS A 40 13.06 2.49 -16.13
N LEU A 41 12.23 2.28 -15.11
CA LEU A 41 12.55 1.40 -14.01
C LEU A 41 12.33 -0.08 -14.38
N PRO A 42 13.22 -0.99 -13.95
CA PRO A 42 13.17 -2.38 -14.36
C PRO A 42 12.23 -3.22 -13.49
N GLY A 43 11.67 -4.26 -14.13
CA GLY A 43 11.10 -5.42 -13.44
C GLY A 43 9.64 -5.30 -13.03
N PRO A 44 8.91 -6.43 -12.95
CA PRO A 44 7.54 -6.44 -12.48
C PRO A 44 7.46 -6.07 -10.98
N GLY A 45 6.35 -5.49 -10.55
CA GLY A 45 6.12 -5.15 -9.14
C GLY A 45 6.72 -3.83 -8.65
N ILE A 46 7.50 -3.12 -9.46
CA ILE A 46 8.04 -1.81 -9.05
C ILE A 46 6.94 -0.78 -8.76
N GLY A 47 5.83 -0.81 -9.50
CA GLY A 47 4.67 0.03 -9.21
C GLY A 47 3.93 -0.36 -7.92
N PHE A 48 4.03 -1.64 -7.52
CA PHE A 48 3.46 -2.09 -6.25
C PHE A 48 4.26 -1.52 -5.09
N GLY A 49 5.60 -1.59 -5.15
CA GLY A 49 6.47 -1.05 -4.12
C GLY A 49 6.59 0.46 -4.12
N PHE A 50 6.53 1.13 -5.27
CA PHE A 50 6.72 2.58 -5.29
C PHE A 50 5.44 3.36 -4.96
N ILE A 51 4.28 2.84 -5.38
CA ILE A 51 3.02 3.58 -5.35
C ILE A 51 1.97 2.86 -4.52
N LEU A 52 1.57 1.64 -4.91
CA LEU A 52 0.40 0.99 -4.31
C LEU A 52 0.59 0.71 -2.82
N GLY A 53 1.65 0.00 -2.43
CA GLY A 53 1.95 -0.33 -1.05
C GLY A 53 2.13 0.92 -0.20
N PRO A 54 3.01 1.88 -0.58
CA PRO A 54 3.19 3.12 0.16
C PRO A 54 1.91 3.96 0.29
N PHE A 55 1.07 4.01 -0.74
CA PHE A 55 -0.20 4.72 -0.68
C PHE A 55 -1.14 4.13 0.39
N ILE A 56 -1.27 2.80 0.42
CA ILE A 56 -2.11 2.12 1.41
C ILE A 56 -1.54 2.28 2.83
N ILE A 57 -0.20 2.24 2.96
CA ILE A 57 0.48 2.54 4.22
C ILE A 57 0.14 3.97 4.67
N ALA A 58 0.20 4.96 3.78
CA ALA A 58 -0.16 6.33 4.13
C ALA A 58 -1.60 6.45 4.65
N CYS A 59 -2.57 5.86 3.94
CA CYS A 59 -3.96 5.80 4.40
C CYS A 59 -4.06 5.16 5.80
N SER A 60 -3.38 4.04 6.00
CA SER A 60 -3.36 3.30 7.27
C SER A 60 -2.74 4.10 8.41
N LEU A 61 -1.62 4.79 8.15
CA LEU A 61 -0.94 5.65 9.11
C LEU A 61 -1.76 6.90 9.46
N ILE A 62 -2.49 7.47 8.50
CA ILE A 62 -3.41 8.59 8.75
C ILE A 62 -4.55 8.11 9.66
N ALA A 63 -5.21 6.99 9.34
CA ALA A 63 -6.28 6.42 10.16
C ALA A 63 -5.78 6.08 11.58
N TYR A 64 -4.62 5.44 11.69
CA TYR A 64 -3.97 5.16 12.97
C TYR A 64 -3.61 6.47 13.71
N GLY A 65 -3.15 7.50 13.00
CA GLY A 65 -2.76 8.79 13.57
C GLY A 65 -3.92 9.54 14.24
N PHE A 66 -5.14 9.38 13.72
CA PHE A 66 -6.36 9.94 14.31
C PHE A 66 -6.94 9.11 15.45
N THR A 67 -6.87 7.78 15.35
CA THR A 67 -7.52 6.87 16.31
C THR A 67 -6.60 6.41 17.45
N LYS A 68 -5.31 6.24 17.16
CA LYS A 68 -4.28 5.65 18.04
C LYS A 68 -4.66 4.27 18.58
N LYS A 69 -5.39 3.49 17.79
CA LYS A 69 -5.83 2.14 18.14
C LYS A 69 -5.20 1.08 17.25
N TYR A 70 -4.97 -0.08 17.84
CA TYR A 70 -4.50 -1.24 17.11
C TYR A 70 -5.63 -1.90 16.31
N GLY A 71 -5.25 -2.56 15.23
CA GLY A 71 -6.13 -3.17 14.23
C GLY A 71 -6.52 -2.22 13.08
N ILE A 72 -6.26 -0.93 13.23
CA ILE A 72 -6.68 0.10 12.27
C ILE A 72 -5.94 -0.03 10.94
N ALA A 73 -4.66 -0.39 10.95
CA ALA A 73 -3.92 -0.57 9.71
C ALA A 73 -4.46 -1.76 8.90
N VAL A 74 -4.77 -2.87 9.59
CA VAL A 74 -5.35 -4.07 8.96
C VAL A 74 -6.73 -3.76 8.38
N ILE A 75 -7.61 -3.13 9.15
CA ILE A 75 -8.97 -2.79 8.70
C ILE A 75 -8.92 -1.84 7.50
N THR A 76 -8.06 -0.82 7.56
CA THR A 76 -7.92 0.16 6.48
C THR A 76 -7.45 -0.53 5.19
N SER A 77 -6.43 -1.38 5.28
CA SER A 77 -5.90 -2.12 4.13
C SER A 77 -6.91 -3.12 3.55
N ALA A 78 -7.60 -3.88 4.42
CA ALA A 78 -8.63 -4.82 3.99
C ALA A 78 -9.79 -4.08 3.31
N MET A 79 -10.27 -2.98 3.88
CA MET A 79 -11.33 -2.18 3.28
C MET A 79 -10.90 -1.56 1.95
N PHE A 80 -9.65 -1.11 1.84
CA PHE A 80 -9.09 -0.68 0.56
C PHE A 80 -9.16 -1.80 -0.48
N SER A 81 -8.71 -3.01 -0.13
CA SER A 81 -8.73 -4.17 -1.04
C SER A 81 -10.13 -4.58 -1.47
N ILE A 82 -11.11 -4.52 -0.56
CA ILE A 82 -12.50 -4.86 -0.87
C ILE A 82 -13.08 -3.78 -1.78
N THR A 83 -12.87 -2.52 -1.45
CA THR A 83 -13.41 -1.38 -2.22
C THR A 83 -12.86 -1.37 -3.64
N ILE A 84 -11.55 -1.52 -3.82
CA ILE A 84 -10.95 -1.54 -5.17
C ILE A 84 -11.49 -2.71 -5.99
N SER A 85 -11.66 -3.89 -5.38
CA SER A 85 -12.21 -5.09 -6.04
C SER A 85 -13.65 -4.88 -6.48
N ILE A 86 -14.49 -4.32 -5.59
CA ILE A 86 -15.88 -3.98 -5.88
C ILE A 86 -15.97 -2.95 -7.01
N LEU A 87 -15.14 -1.90 -6.96
CA LEU A 87 -15.16 -0.85 -7.99
C LEU A 87 -14.73 -1.38 -9.35
N ILE A 88 -13.69 -2.21 -9.42
CA ILE A 88 -13.27 -2.87 -10.66
C ILE A 88 -14.40 -3.73 -11.22
N PHE A 89 -15.08 -4.51 -10.37
CA PHE A 89 -16.18 -5.37 -10.77
C PHE A 89 -17.40 -4.59 -11.27
N ILE A 90 -17.86 -3.58 -10.51
CA ILE A 90 -19.04 -2.78 -10.85
C ILE A 90 -18.80 -1.90 -12.08
N LEU A 91 -17.66 -1.22 -12.14
CA LEU A 91 -17.33 -0.30 -13.21
C LEU A 91 -16.71 -0.98 -14.45
N LYS A 92 -16.48 -2.30 -14.38
CA LYS A 92 -15.83 -3.11 -15.42
C LYS A 92 -14.53 -2.49 -15.92
N LEU A 93 -13.71 -2.00 -14.99
CA LEU A 93 -12.45 -1.32 -15.34
C LEU A 93 -11.44 -2.32 -15.91
N GLU A 94 -10.82 -1.96 -17.02
CA GLU A 94 -9.64 -2.67 -17.51
C GLU A 94 -8.48 -2.46 -16.54
N THR A 95 -8.07 -3.53 -15.87
CA THR A 95 -6.93 -3.50 -14.96
C THR A 95 -5.67 -4.02 -15.65
N PRO A 96 -4.48 -3.54 -15.27
CA PRO A 96 -3.26 -4.14 -15.77
C PRO A 96 -3.20 -5.62 -15.38
N GLY A 97 -3.21 -6.50 -16.39
CA GLY A 97 -3.15 -7.96 -16.22
C GLY A 97 -2.07 -8.48 -15.25
N PRO A 98 -0.86 -7.89 -15.14
CA PRO A 98 0.16 -8.39 -14.23
C PRO A 98 -0.16 -8.27 -12.74
N GLY A 99 -1.04 -7.35 -12.35
CA GLY A 99 -1.30 -7.02 -10.94
C GLY A 99 -2.38 -7.86 -10.28
N LYS A 100 -3.15 -8.65 -11.05
CA LYS A 100 -4.29 -9.45 -10.55
C LYS A 100 -5.24 -8.64 -9.63
N PHE A 101 -5.48 -7.37 -9.95
CA PHE A 101 -6.35 -6.53 -9.12
C PHE A 101 -7.74 -7.18 -8.94
N GLY A 102 -8.16 -7.33 -7.69
CA GLY A 102 -9.41 -8.02 -7.34
C GLY A 102 -9.30 -9.54 -7.15
N SER A 103 -8.14 -10.15 -7.38
CA SER A 103 -7.92 -11.56 -7.09
C SER A 103 -7.68 -11.82 -5.59
N ILE A 104 -7.76 -13.10 -5.22
CA ILE A 104 -7.47 -13.54 -3.85
C ILE A 104 -6.02 -13.20 -3.47
N GLU A 105 -5.05 -13.45 -4.35
CA GLU A 105 -3.63 -13.14 -4.10
C GLU A 105 -3.39 -11.64 -3.89
N PHE A 106 -4.08 -10.80 -4.65
CA PHE A 106 -4.01 -9.35 -4.46
C PHE A 106 -4.58 -8.93 -3.09
N ILE A 107 -5.77 -9.43 -2.73
CA ILE A 107 -6.42 -9.15 -1.44
C ILE A 107 -5.54 -9.65 -0.28
N THR A 108 -5.00 -10.86 -0.37
CA THR A 108 -4.09 -11.43 0.62
C THR A 108 -2.83 -10.57 0.77
N GLY A 109 -2.24 -10.11 -0.33
CA GLY A 109 -1.08 -9.22 -0.28
C GLY A 109 -1.36 -7.92 0.47
N LEU A 110 -2.52 -7.29 0.24
CA LEU A 110 -2.90 -6.08 0.96
C LEU A 110 -3.20 -6.34 2.44
N ILE A 111 -3.80 -7.47 2.78
CA ILE A 111 -3.98 -7.86 4.19
C ILE A 111 -2.62 -8.07 4.88
N ILE A 112 -1.66 -8.72 4.21
CA ILE A 112 -0.28 -8.89 4.71
C ILE A 112 0.41 -7.53 4.93
N LEU A 113 0.22 -6.58 4.00
CA LEU A 113 0.70 -5.20 4.17
C LEU A 113 0.14 -4.57 5.45
N GLY A 114 -1.17 -4.65 5.66
CA GLY A 114 -1.82 -4.13 6.86
C GLY A 114 -1.35 -4.81 8.14
N LEU A 115 -1.24 -6.14 8.14
CA LEU A 115 -0.79 -6.94 9.28
C LEU A 115 0.67 -6.64 9.65
N SER A 116 1.56 -6.57 8.67
CA SER A 116 2.96 -6.24 8.90
C SER A 116 3.11 -4.82 9.47
N LEU A 117 2.31 -3.87 8.98
CA LEU A 117 2.31 -2.49 9.47
C LEU A 117 1.83 -2.42 10.92
N GLU A 118 0.73 -3.11 11.20
CA GLU A 118 0.17 -3.23 12.54
C GLU A 118 1.18 -3.84 13.53
N ALA A 119 1.85 -4.92 13.12
CA ALA A 119 2.88 -5.58 13.92
C ALA A 119 4.04 -4.63 14.21
N CYS A 120 4.54 -3.90 13.22
CA CYS A 120 5.62 -2.93 13.42
C CYS A 120 5.19 -1.79 14.37
N LEU A 121 3.99 -1.22 14.18
CA LEU A 121 3.46 -0.17 15.06
C LEU A 121 3.29 -0.65 16.50
N TYR A 122 2.94 -1.93 16.68
CA TYR A 122 2.89 -2.55 18.00
C TYR A 122 4.30 -2.72 18.61
N LEU A 123 5.27 -3.22 17.84
CA LEU A 123 6.65 -3.41 18.29
C LEU A 123 7.34 -2.11 18.69
N PHE A 124 7.06 -1.01 17.97
CA PHE A 124 7.63 0.31 18.27
C PHE A 124 6.74 1.17 19.18
N LYS A 125 5.78 0.56 19.89
CA LYS A 125 4.92 1.26 20.84
C LYS A 125 5.75 2.00 21.89
N GLY A 126 5.38 3.25 22.17
CA GLY A 126 6.01 4.07 23.21
C GLY A 126 7.21 4.88 22.74
N MET A 127 7.69 4.65 21.51
CA MET A 127 8.69 5.53 20.90
C MET A 127 8.02 6.83 20.43
N SER A 128 8.40 7.97 21.00
CA SER A 128 7.79 9.28 20.75
C SER A 128 8.24 9.97 19.46
N SER A 129 8.88 9.24 18.55
CA SER A 129 9.46 9.79 17.33
C SER A 129 8.68 9.41 16.07
N PHE A 130 8.89 10.17 15.00
CA PHE A 130 8.41 9.84 13.65
C PHE A 130 9.14 8.61 13.07
N PHE A 131 10.42 8.41 13.41
CA PHE A 131 11.24 7.31 12.89
C PHE A 131 10.57 5.92 12.96
N PRO A 132 9.95 5.50 14.09
CA PRO A 132 9.14 4.29 14.17
C PRO A 132 8.11 4.10 13.04
N HIS A 133 7.38 5.14 12.67
CA HIS A 133 6.34 5.06 11.64
C HIS A 133 6.96 4.89 10.25
N MET A 134 8.08 5.58 10.00
CA MET A 134 8.84 5.46 8.76
C MET A 134 9.47 4.07 8.62
N ILE A 135 10.09 3.54 9.69
CA ILE A 135 10.65 2.19 9.70
C ILE A 135 9.54 1.15 9.50
N SER A 136 8.39 1.33 10.16
CA SER A 136 7.23 0.46 9.98
C SER A 136 6.75 0.46 8.52
N ALA A 137 6.63 1.64 7.91
CA ALA A 137 6.27 1.78 6.50
C ALA A 137 7.23 1.04 5.58
N ILE A 138 8.54 1.22 5.78
CA ILE A 138 9.59 0.56 4.98
C ILE A 138 9.50 -0.96 5.10
N ILE A 139 9.44 -1.49 6.33
CA ILE A 139 9.42 -2.94 6.57
C ILE A 139 8.17 -3.55 5.94
N SER A 140 7.00 -2.95 6.16
CA SER A 140 5.73 -3.43 5.62
C SER A 140 5.72 -3.44 4.10
N ASP A 141 6.23 -2.38 3.47
CA ASP A 141 6.27 -2.30 2.02
C ASP A 141 7.24 -3.32 1.42
N ILE A 142 8.42 -3.51 2.01
CA ILE A 142 9.36 -4.55 1.59
C ILE A 142 8.72 -5.95 1.68
N ILE A 143 8.00 -6.24 2.78
CA ILE A 143 7.29 -7.51 2.94
C ILE A 143 6.22 -7.67 1.85
N PHE A 144 5.44 -6.63 1.60
CA PHE A 144 4.39 -6.63 0.58
C PHE A 144 4.95 -6.81 -0.85
N VAL A 145 6.03 -6.11 -1.18
CA VAL A 145 6.71 -6.23 -2.48
C VAL A 145 7.29 -7.62 -2.65
N SER A 146 7.93 -8.17 -1.61
CA SER A 146 8.45 -9.54 -1.62
C SER A 146 7.33 -10.53 -1.89
N TYR A 147 6.22 -10.44 -1.14
CA TYR A 147 5.03 -11.26 -1.36
C TYR A 147 4.53 -11.13 -2.81
N SER A 148 4.40 -9.90 -3.31
CA SER A 148 3.85 -9.65 -4.64
C SER A 148 4.75 -10.23 -5.74
N LEU A 149 6.07 -10.15 -5.60
CA LEU A 149 7.01 -10.76 -6.54
C LEU A 149 6.81 -12.29 -6.61
N PHE A 150 6.74 -12.97 -5.46
CA PHE A 150 6.66 -14.42 -5.40
C PHE A 150 5.28 -15.00 -5.71
N PHE A 151 4.19 -14.31 -5.38
CA PHE A 151 2.84 -14.87 -5.49
C PHE A 151 2.02 -14.27 -6.62
N ILE A 152 2.27 -13.02 -7.00
CA ILE A 152 1.55 -12.36 -8.10
C ILE A 152 2.40 -12.44 -9.38
N PHE A 153 3.57 -11.82 -9.39
CA PHE A 153 4.32 -11.59 -10.63
C PHE A 153 5.01 -12.83 -11.19
N SER A 154 5.41 -13.78 -10.35
CA SER A 154 5.90 -15.09 -10.78
C SER A 154 4.88 -15.86 -11.63
N HIS A 155 3.58 -15.65 -11.39
CA HIS A 155 2.49 -16.33 -12.10
C HIS A 155 1.92 -15.52 -13.26
N THR A 156 1.85 -14.19 -13.12
CA THR A 156 1.19 -13.32 -14.12
C THR A 156 2.12 -12.91 -15.25
N VAL A 157 3.42 -12.81 -14.97
CA VAL A 157 4.45 -12.41 -15.94
C VAL A 157 5.73 -13.25 -15.73
N PRO A 158 5.64 -14.60 -15.84
CA PRO A 158 6.71 -15.52 -15.49
C PRO A 158 8.02 -15.24 -16.22
N GLU A 159 7.96 -14.85 -17.49
CA GLU A 159 9.15 -14.50 -18.29
C GLU A 159 9.86 -13.25 -17.73
N LYS A 160 9.11 -12.21 -17.36
CA LYS A 160 9.68 -10.97 -16.79
C LYS A 160 10.20 -11.20 -15.39
N TYR A 161 9.54 -12.08 -14.63
CA TYR A 161 9.99 -12.51 -13.31
C TYR A 161 11.30 -13.32 -13.40
N ALA A 162 11.38 -14.29 -14.30
CA ALA A 162 12.59 -15.08 -14.54
C ALA A 162 13.78 -14.22 -15.01
N ALA A 163 13.51 -13.11 -15.70
CA ALA A 163 14.52 -12.13 -16.12
C ALA A 163 14.97 -11.16 -14.99
N LEU A 164 14.53 -11.35 -13.74
CA LEU A 164 14.97 -10.57 -12.59
C LEU A 164 16.37 -11.00 -12.16
N THR A 165 17.37 -10.17 -12.49
CA THR A 165 18.71 -10.24 -11.91
C THR A 165 18.71 -9.63 -10.50
N LEU A 166 19.69 -10.00 -9.65
CA LEU A 166 19.87 -9.41 -8.32
C LEU A 166 19.85 -7.87 -8.34
N ASN A 167 20.52 -7.24 -9.31
CA ASN A 167 20.53 -5.78 -9.45
C ASN A 167 19.13 -5.17 -9.66
N LYS A 168 18.26 -5.84 -10.43
CA LYS A 168 16.87 -5.37 -10.64
C LYS A 168 16.05 -5.52 -9.37
N ILE A 169 16.25 -6.61 -8.63
CA ILE A 169 15.59 -6.85 -7.34
C ILE A 169 16.00 -5.77 -6.34
N LEU A 170 17.29 -5.46 -6.24
CA LEU A 170 17.79 -4.38 -5.38
C LEU A 170 17.18 -3.03 -5.77
N ILE A 171 17.11 -2.70 -7.06
CA ILE A 171 16.45 -1.47 -7.53
C ILE A 171 14.99 -1.43 -7.12
N ILE A 172 14.24 -2.53 -7.29
CA ILE A 172 12.82 -2.62 -6.87
C ILE A 172 12.68 -2.31 -5.38
N PHE A 173 13.50 -2.94 -4.53
CA PHE A 173 13.45 -2.69 -3.09
C PHE A 173 13.91 -1.27 -2.71
N THR A 174 14.94 -0.73 -3.34
CA THR A 174 15.37 0.65 -3.09
C THR A 174 14.28 1.65 -3.45
N VAL A 175 13.64 1.48 -4.62
CA VAL A 175 12.54 2.33 -5.04
C VAL A 175 11.35 2.17 -4.08
N SER A 176 11.04 0.95 -3.64
CA SER A 176 10.03 0.69 -2.61
C SER A 176 10.30 1.44 -1.31
N VAL A 177 11.53 1.40 -0.79
CA VAL A 177 11.95 2.18 0.39
C VAL A 177 11.71 3.67 0.17
N ILE A 178 12.08 4.21 -0.99
CA ILE A 178 11.87 5.63 -1.32
C ILE A 178 10.36 5.95 -1.32
N GLY A 179 9.54 5.12 -1.97
CA GLY A 179 8.09 5.26 -1.99
C GLY A 179 7.51 5.28 -0.57
N ALA A 180 7.86 4.29 0.25
CA ALA A 180 7.42 4.18 1.64
C ALA A 180 7.77 5.42 2.46
N VAL A 181 8.99 5.96 2.33
CA VAL A 181 9.40 7.19 3.01
C VAL A 181 8.58 8.40 2.54
N LEU A 182 8.43 8.59 1.23
CA LEU A 182 7.69 9.73 0.67
C LEU A 182 6.22 9.73 1.12
N PHE A 183 5.55 8.59 1.05
CA PHE A 183 4.16 8.46 1.45
C PHE A 183 3.98 8.52 2.98
N CYS A 184 4.96 8.05 3.76
CA CYS A 184 4.96 8.25 5.21
C CYS A 184 5.06 9.74 5.58
N LEU A 185 5.93 10.51 4.89
CA LEU A 185 6.01 11.96 5.06
C LEU A 185 4.70 12.65 4.67
N LEU A 186 4.07 12.23 3.57
CA LEU A 186 2.76 12.72 3.17
C LEU A 186 1.70 12.48 4.25
N ALA A 187 1.66 11.27 4.83
CA ALA A 187 0.75 10.95 5.92
C ALA A 187 0.95 11.86 7.14
N VAL A 188 2.21 12.18 7.48
CA VAL A 188 2.51 13.13 8.56
C VAL A 188 2.02 14.53 8.22
N ILE A 189 2.27 15.02 7.01
CA ILE A 189 1.81 16.35 6.57
C ILE A 189 0.28 16.44 6.70
N VAL A 190 -0.44 15.42 6.23
CA VAL A 190 -1.91 15.36 6.38
C VAL A 190 -2.32 15.42 7.85
N LEU A 191 -1.66 14.66 8.72
CA LEU A 191 -1.96 14.66 10.15
C LEU A 191 -1.66 15.99 10.83
N ILE A 192 -0.56 16.67 10.46
CA ILE A 192 -0.20 17.99 10.99
C ILE A 192 -1.25 19.02 10.58
N ILE A 193 -1.59 19.09 9.29
CA ILE A 193 -2.59 20.03 8.77
C ILE A 193 -3.95 19.79 9.43
N SER A 194 -4.32 18.53 9.65
CA SER A 194 -5.62 18.18 10.25
C SER A 194 -5.71 18.43 11.75
N LYS A 195 -4.57 18.47 12.47
CA LYS A 195 -4.51 18.71 13.92
C LYS A 195 -4.10 20.14 14.30
N GLY A 196 -3.61 20.92 13.32
CA GLY A 196 -3.28 22.33 13.47
C GLY A 196 -4.48 23.27 13.36
N ARG A 197 -5.70 22.74 13.44
CA ARG A 197 -6.96 23.41 13.74
C ARG A 197 -7.52 22.85 15.03
#